data_AF-A0A3P9Q7Q7-F1
#
_entry.id   AF-A0A3P9Q7Q7-F1
#
_cell.length_a   1.000
_cell.length_b   1.000
_cell.length_c   1.000
_cell.angle_alpha   90.00
_cell.angle_beta   90.00
_cell.angle_gamma   90.00
#
_symmetry.space_group_name_H-M   'P 1'
#
loop_
_entity.id
_entity.type
_entity.pdbx_description
1 polymer ?
#
loop_
_entity_poly.entity_id
_entity_poly.type
_entity_poly.pdbx_seq_one_letter_code
_entity_poly.pdbx_strand_id
1 'polypeptide(L)'
;MSNAGGYTEPRKADEQIQELCNQVKDQVEAKTGKDYIQFTAILYRTQVVAGINYLIKVDVGDSYLHLWLYQDLSDHVVVMKVQEHKKDDPLVPF
;
A
#
# COMPACT_ATOMS: atom_id res chain seq x y z
N MET A 1 -1.55 -14.83 -17.16
CA MET A 1 -2.01 -15.71 -16.06
C MET A 1 -1.16 -15.39 -14.85
N SER A 2 -1.74 -14.90 -13.75
CA SER A 2 -1.02 -14.71 -12.48
C SER A 2 -0.91 -16.07 -11.78
N ASN A 3 0.32 -16.54 -11.52
CA ASN A 3 0.56 -17.77 -10.78
C ASN A 3 -0.07 -17.67 -9.37
N ALA A 4 -0.58 -18.78 -8.83
CA ALA A 4 -1.08 -18.83 -7.46
C ALA A 4 0.02 -18.32 -6.49
N GLY A 5 -0.31 -17.31 -5.68
CA GLY A 5 0.63 -16.67 -4.75
C GLY A 5 1.55 -15.59 -5.35
N GLY A 6 1.42 -15.23 -6.62
CA GLY A 6 2.14 -14.09 -7.21
C GLY A 6 1.39 -12.77 -7.02
N TYR A 7 2.12 -11.65 -6.88
CA TYR A 7 1.50 -10.32 -6.98
C TYR A 7 1.04 -10.04 -8.41
N THR A 8 -0.08 -9.34 -8.56
CA THR A 8 -0.51 -8.80 -9.86
C THR A 8 0.54 -7.86 -10.46
N GLU A 9 0.42 -7.56 -11.76
CA GLU A 9 1.09 -6.39 -12.33
C GLU A 9 0.63 -5.09 -11.61
N PRO A 10 1.48 -4.04 -11.56
CA PRO A 10 1.09 -2.73 -11.05
C PRO A 10 -0.12 -2.16 -11.80
N ARG A 11 -1.08 -1.64 -11.05
CA ARG A 11 -2.28 -0.95 -11.55
C ARG A 11 -2.38 0.43 -10.92
N LYS A 12 -3.03 1.38 -11.59
CA LYS A 12 -3.35 2.68 -10.99
C LYS A 12 -4.30 2.48 -9.82
N ALA A 13 -4.02 3.14 -8.70
CA ALA A 13 -4.94 3.17 -7.58
C ALA A 13 -6.27 3.82 -7.99
N ASP A 14 -7.36 3.24 -7.52
CA ASP A 14 -8.71 3.74 -7.66
C ASP A 14 -9.22 4.27 -6.30
N GLU A 15 -10.48 4.71 -6.27
CA GLU A 15 -11.11 5.26 -5.06
C GLU A 15 -11.10 4.26 -3.90
N GLN A 16 -11.27 2.96 -4.16
CA GLN A 16 -11.25 1.93 -3.13
C GLN A 16 -9.86 1.81 -2.50
N ILE A 17 -8.80 1.84 -3.32
CA ILE A 17 -7.43 1.80 -2.82
C ILE A 17 -7.07 3.09 -2.06
N GLN A 18 -7.57 4.25 -2.50
CA GLN A 18 -7.39 5.50 -1.76
C GLN A 18 -8.08 5.45 -0.39
N GLU A 19 -9.31 4.93 -0.32
CA GLU A 19 -10.05 4.77 0.94
C GLU A 19 -9.31 3.83 1.90
N LEU A 20 -8.76 2.73 1.37
CA LEU A 20 -7.92 1.79 2.12
C LEU A 20 -6.68 2.49 2.71
N CYS A 21 -6.02 3.35 1.93
CA CYS A 21 -4.91 4.17 2.40
C CYS A 21 -5.35 5.16 3.49
N ASN A 22 -6.50 5.81 3.34
CA ASN A 22 -7.03 6.74 4.32
C ASN A 22 -7.32 6.03 5.66
N GLN A 23 -7.91 4.83 5.62
CA GLN A 23 -8.23 4.03 6.80
C GLN A 23 -6.99 3.69 7.64
N VAL A 24 -5.85 3.47 7.00
CA VAL A 24 -4.61 3.05 7.66
C VAL A 24 -3.61 4.19 7.88
N LYS A 25 -3.96 5.42 7.51
CA LYS A 25 -3.05 6.58 7.56
C LYS A 25 -2.47 6.77 8.96
N ASP A 26 -3.30 6.76 10.00
CA ASP A 26 -2.85 6.89 11.39
C ASP A 26 -1.82 5.81 11.79
N GLN A 27 -1.98 4.59 11.29
CA GLN A 27 -1.01 3.50 11.53
C GLN A 27 0.32 3.78 10.83
N VAL A 28 0.28 4.36 9.62
CA VAL A 28 1.48 4.74 8.85
C VAL A 28 2.22 5.90 9.52
N GLU A 29 1.49 6.92 9.96
CA GLU A 29 2.05 8.06 10.69
C GLU A 29 2.69 7.61 12.00
N ALA A 30 2.00 6.77 12.78
CA ALA A 30 2.55 6.19 14.01
C ALA A 30 3.82 5.35 13.78
N LYS A 31 3.87 4.55 12.69
CA LYS A 31 5.05 3.73 12.35
C LYS A 31 6.24 4.53 11.86
N THR A 32 6.00 5.67 11.22
CA THR A 32 7.06 6.51 10.63
C THR A 32 7.46 7.68 11.52
N GLY A 33 6.64 8.04 12.52
CA GLY A 33 6.84 9.22 13.37
C GLY A 33 6.70 10.54 12.61
N LYS A 34 5.97 10.55 11.50
CA LYS A 34 5.75 11.71 10.62
C LYS A 34 4.25 11.87 10.38
N ASP A 35 3.78 13.11 10.34
CA ASP A 35 2.42 13.45 9.88
C ASP A 35 2.48 13.80 8.39
N TYR A 36 1.56 13.25 7.59
CA TYR A 36 1.53 13.45 6.15
C TYR A 36 0.33 14.31 5.74
N ILE A 37 0.59 15.53 5.24
CA ILE A 37 -0.46 16.40 4.71
C ILE A 37 -1.01 15.82 3.39
N GLN A 38 -0.11 15.38 2.51
CA GLN A 38 -0.45 14.67 1.27
C GLN A 38 -0.36 13.17 1.48
N PHE A 39 -1.36 12.42 1.03
CA PHE A 39 -1.40 10.96 1.18
C PHE A 39 -2.20 10.31 0.04
N THR A 40 -1.68 10.42 -1.19
CA THR A 40 -2.42 10.01 -2.40
C THR A 40 -1.92 8.68 -2.92
N ALA A 41 -2.78 7.67 -3.00
CA ALA A 41 -2.45 6.38 -3.61
C ALA A 41 -2.27 6.53 -5.14
N ILE A 42 -1.19 5.97 -5.68
CA ILE A 42 -0.80 6.12 -7.09
C ILE A 42 -0.85 4.78 -7.82
N LEU A 43 -0.19 3.76 -7.28
CA LEU A 43 -0.14 2.42 -7.86
C LEU A 43 -0.42 1.39 -6.77
N TYR A 44 -1.01 0.26 -7.15
CA TYR A 44 -1.13 -0.88 -6.27
C TYR A 44 -0.90 -2.21 -6.99
N ARG A 45 -0.61 -3.22 -6.18
CA ARG A 45 -0.56 -4.64 -6.56
C ARG A 45 -1.26 -5.45 -5.47
N THR A 46 -1.91 -6.53 -5.85
CA THR A 46 -2.54 -7.44 -4.90
C THR A 46 -1.96 -8.84 -5.00
N GLN A 47 -2.03 -9.58 -3.90
CA GLN A 47 -1.71 -11.00 -3.85
C GLN A 47 -2.76 -11.69 -2.97
N VAL A 48 -3.41 -12.71 -3.51
CA VAL A 48 -4.37 -13.53 -2.76
C VAL A 48 -3.60 -14.52 -1.88
N VAL A 49 -3.94 -14.53 -0.59
CA VAL A 49 -3.43 -15.45 0.44
C VAL A 49 -4.61 -15.97 1.26
N ALA A 50 -4.44 -16.33 2.54
CA ALA A 50 -5.55 -16.50 3.48
C ALA A 50 -6.15 -15.13 3.89
N GLY A 51 -6.49 -14.30 2.89
CA GLY A 51 -6.68 -12.86 2.98
C GLY A 51 -6.14 -12.20 1.70
N ILE A 52 -5.85 -10.90 1.75
CA ILE A 52 -5.29 -10.15 0.63
C ILE A 52 -4.11 -9.31 1.11
N ASN A 53 -2.95 -9.47 0.47
CA ASN A 53 -1.86 -8.51 0.60
C ASN A 53 -2.03 -7.39 -0.44
N TYR A 54 -1.85 -6.15 -0.02
CA TYR A 54 -1.75 -4.99 -0.90
C TYR A 54 -0.35 -4.40 -0.80
N LEU A 55 0.30 -4.20 -1.94
CA LEU A 55 1.42 -3.27 -2.06
C LEU A 55 0.89 -2.01 -2.67
N ILE A 56 1.09 -0.86 -2.03
CA ILE A 56 0.54 0.42 -2.49
C ILE A 56 1.64 1.47 -2.48
N LYS A 57 1.81 2.15 -3.60
CA LYS A 57 2.64 3.34 -3.72
C LYS A 57 1.79 4.57 -3.41
N VAL A 58 2.21 5.34 -2.41
CA VAL A 58 1.53 6.55 -1.94
C VAL A 58 2.46 7.74 -2.14
N ASP A 59 1.96 8.78 -2.79
CA ASP A 59 2.60 10.08 -2.89
C ASP A 59 2.34 10.87 -1.61
N VAL A 60 3.42 11.31 -0.96
CA VAL A 60 3.37 12.13 0.27
C VAL A 60 3.93 13.54 0.08
N GLY A 61 3.99 14.03 -1.16
CA GLY A 61 4.44 15.37 -1.53
C GLY A 61 5.89 15.38 -2.01
N ASP A 62 6.83 15.27 -1.08
CA ASP A 62 8.27 15.34 -1.37
C ASP A 62 8.91 13.97 -1.68
N SER A 63 8.27 12.90 -1.20
CA SER A 63 8.72 11.51 -1.40
C SER A 63 7.53 10.58 -1.62
N TYR A 64 7.81 9.29 -1.79
CA TYR A 64 6.80 8.25 -1.97
C TYR A 64 6.96 7.21 -0.86
N LEU A 65 5.84 6.68 -0.38
CA LEU A 65 5.84 5.52 0.50
C LEU A 65 5.42 4.29 -0.30
N HIS A 66 6.08 3.17 -0.07
CA HIS A 66 5.53 1.86 -0.38
C HIS A 66 4.98 1.25 0.90
N LEU A 67 3.69 0.95 0.88
CA LEU A 67 2.95 0.32 1.98
C LEU A 67 2.76 -1.16 1.65
N TRP A 68 2.99 -2.03 2.63
CA TRP A 68 2.51 -3.40 2.61
C TRP A 68 1.38 -3.52 3.61
N LEU A 69 0.16 -3.70 3.11
CA LEU A 69 -1.03 -3.95 3.92
C LEU A 69 -1.45 -5.41 3.84
N TYR A 70 -2.02 -5.91 4.92
CA TYR A 70 -2.70 -7.20 4.96
C TYR A 70 -4.15 -6.97 5.38
N GLN A 71 -5.07 -7.47 4.55
CA GLN A 71 -6.50 -7.55 4.84
C GLN A 71 -6.83 -9.01 5.15
N ASP A 72 -7.39 -9.27 6.33
CA ASP A 72 -7.85 -10.62 6.70
C ASP A 72 -9.22 -10.95 6.07
N LEU A 73 -9.71 -12.18 6.33
CA LEU A 73 -10.99 -12.65 5.80
C LEU A 73 -12.22 -11.97 6.45
N SER A 74 -12.02 -11.14 7.47
CA SER A 74 -13.05 -10.35 8.16
C SER A 74 -12.99 -8.87 7.79
N ASP A 75 -12.27 -8.52 6.72
CA ASP A 75 -12.04 -7.16 6.24
C ASP A 75 -11.26 -6.24 7.21
N HIS A 76 -10.56 -6.81 8.19
CA HIS A 76 -9.66 -6.04 9.04
C HIS A 76 -8.32 -5.80 8.32
N VAL A 77 -7.87 -4.54 8.31
CA VAL A 77 -6.68 -4.10 7.57
C VAL A 77 -5.60 -3.61 8.52
N VAL A 78 -4.38 -4.13 8.34
CA VAL A 78 -3.21 -3.75 9.13
C VAL A 78 -2.04 -3.36 8.24
N VAL A 79 -1.27 -2.34 8.67
CA VAL A 79 -0.01 -1.97 8.03
C VAL A 79 1.10 -2.91 8.49
N MET A 80 1.56 -3.78 7.59
CA MET A 80 2.64 -4.72 7.87
C MET A 80 4.00 -4.03 7.79
N LYS A 81 4.25 -3.27 6.72
CA LYS A 81 5.51 -2.55 6.49
C LYS A 81 5.28 -1.22 5.79
N VAL A 82 6.20 -0.28 6.03
CA VAL A 82 6.29 1.02 5.36
C VAL A 82 7.75 1.24 4.96
N GLN A 83 7.99 1.63 3.72
CA GLN A 83 9.31 2.04 3.23
C GLN A 83 9.21 3.35 2.45
N GLU A 84 10.19 4.22 2.63
CA GLU A 84 10.31 5.47 1.89
C GLU A 84 11.09 5.25 0.58
N HIS A 85 10.61 5.86 -0.50
CA HIS A 85 11.01 5.63 -1.87
C HIS A 85 11.00 6.91 -2.70
N LYS A 86 11.67 6.86 -3.85
CA LYS A 86 11.60 7.90 -4.88
C LYS A 86 10.45 7.65 -5.84
N LYS A 87 10.10 8.69 -6.61
CA LYS A 87 9.02 8.66 -7.61
C LYS A 87 9.14 7.53 -8.62
N ASP A 88 10.34 7.21 -9.07
CA ASP A 88 10.53 6.24 -10.16
C ASP A 88 10.84 4.81 -9.65
N ASP A 89 10.90 4.62 -8.33
CA ASP A 89 11.16 3.29 -7.76
C ASP A 89 10.00 2.33 -8.08
N PRO A 90 10.30 1.10 -8.52
CA PRO A 90 9.29 0.12 -8.89
C PRO A 90 8.57 -0.42 -7.65
N LEU A 91 7.26 -0.66 -7.78
CA LEU A 91 6.45 -1.25 -6.72
C LEU A 91 6.65 -2.77 -6.69
N VAL A 92 7.60 -3.23 -5.89
CA VAL A 92 7.95 -4.66 -5.70
C VAL A 92 7.78 -5.07 -4.22
N PRO A 93 7.60 -6.37 -3.91
CA PRO A 93 7.57 -6.83 -2.51
C PRO A 93 8.89 -6.54 -1.77
N PHE A 94 8.80 -6.19 -0.48
CA PHE A 94 9.91 -5.76 0.38
C PHE A 94 9.78 -6.22 1.84
#